data_AF-A0A917VMA7-F1
#
_entry.id   AF-A0A917VMA7-F1
#
_cell.length_a   1.000
_cell.length_b   1.000
_cell.length_c   1.000
_cell.angle_alpha   90.00
_cell.angle_beta   90.00
_cell.angle_gamma   90.00
#
_symmetry.space_group_name_H-M   'P 1'
#
loop_
_entity.id
_entity.type
_entity.pdbx_description
1 polymer ?
#
loop_
_entity_poly.entity_id
_entity_poly.type
_entity_poly.pdbx_seq_one_letter_code
_entity_poly.pdbx_strand_id
1 'polypeptide(L)'
;MGVDRVLVVRGHGVTGAAYQVSNVGDPAEGVALAQAALEAAGPHTPARARALAWDRLAWAHVRSGDARAATSALGEAGTALAQHGGEDEPGYVYWVDERELQVMEARAYTELRRPLRAVPLLTDVLSRYDATHARELALYLSWLAVALADANEPEEAAKAAGRMFDLSSDVASERTAHRGRVVLKRLVPYRDLPQVRELLTRLRRPQ
;
A
#
# COMPACT_ATOMS: atom_id res chain seq x y z
N MET A 1 -7.67 -15.45 -16.20
CA MET A 1 -6.23 -15.15 -16.01
C MET A 1 -6.10 -13.88 -15.19
N GLY A 2 -6.20 -13.98 -13.87
CA GLY A 2 -6.14 -12.85 -12.93
C GLY A 2 -4.77 -12.79 -12.27
N VAL A 3 -3.82 -12.16 -12.95
CA VAL A 3 -2.48 -11.89 -12.43
C VAL A 3 -2.51 -10.63 -11.57
N ASP A 4 -1.90 -10.76 -10.42
CA ASP A 4 -1.77 -9.86 -9.29
C ASP A 4 -1.05 -8.53 -9.65
N ARG A 5 -1.74 -7.68 -10.42
CA ARG A 5 -1.13 -6.63 -11.26
C ARG A 5 -0.92 -5.28 -10.57
N VAL A 6 -1.56 -5.00 -9.44
CA VAL A 6 -1.57 -3.62 -8.91
C VAL A 6 -0.28 -3.23 -8.20
N LEU A 7 0.37 -4.15 -7.47
CA LEU A 7 1.52 -3.77 -6.64
C LEU A 7 2.85 -4.45 -6.96
N VAL A 8 2.89 -5.60 -7.64
CA VAL A 8 4.14 -6.39 -7.76
C VAL A 8 4.80 -6.32 -9.13
N VAL A 9 4.07 -6.10 -10.24
CA VAL A 9 4.66 -6.22 -11.59
C VAL A 9 4.09 -5.20 -12.59
N ARG A 10 4.24 -3.89 -12.33
CA ARG A 10 3.96 -2.85 -13.35
C ARG A 10 5.01 -1.73 -13.45
N GLY A 11 6.15 -1.87 -12.78
CA GLY A 11 7.33 -1.09 -13.13
C GLY A 11 8.01 -1.74 -14.33
N HIS A 12 7.99 -1.11 -15.51
CA HIS A 12 8.87 -1.50 -16.61
C HIS A 12 10.27 -0.92 -16.35
N GLY A 13 11.33 -1.72 -16.57
CA GLY A 13 12.72 -1.25 -16.42
C GLY A 13 13.19 -1.11 -14.97
N VAL A 14 14.08 -0.14 -14.73
CA VAL A 14 14.84 0.02 -13.47
C VAL A 14 13.94 0.30 -12.26
N THR A 15 12.79 0.96 -12.46
CA THR A 15 11.79 1.22 -11.40
C THR A 15 11.16 -0.07 -10.85
N GLY A 16 10.99 -1.10 -11.70
CA GLY A 16 10.53 -2.42 -11.27
C GLY A 16 11.58 -3.16 -10.45
N ALA A 17 12.85 -3.09 -10.87
CA ALA A 17 13.97 -3.68 -10.14
C ALA A 17 14.17 -3.02 -8.77
N ALA A 18 14.12 -1.69 -8.70
CA ALA A 18 14.20 -0.94 -7.45
C ALA A 18 13.10 -1.34 -6.47
N TYR A 19 11.88 -1.56 -6.95
CA TYR A 19 10.78 -2.03 -6.12
C TYR A 19 10.98 -3.47 -5.63
N GLN A 20 11.51 -4.36 -6.47
CA GLN A 20 11.83 -5.73 -6.07
C GLN A 20 12.92 -5.72 -4.99
N VAL A 21 14.04 -5.01 -5.21
CA VAL A 21 15.15 -4.91 -4.24
C VAL A 21 14.68 -4.28 -2.93
N SER A 22 13.86 -3.22 -2.99
CA SER A 22 13.27 -2.63 -1.77
C SER A 22 12.40 -3.62 -0.98
N ASN A 23 11.85 -4.65 -1.64
CA ASN A 23 11.02 -5.64 -0.99
C ASN A 23 11.77 -6.83 -0.42
N VAL A 24 12.79 -7.33 -1.11
CA VAL A 24 13.49 -8.60 -0.78
C VAL A 24 15.00 -8.48 -0.57
N GLY A 25 15.61 -7.35 -0.90
CA GLY A 25 17.05 -7.10 -0.82
C GLY A 25 17.45 -6.14 0.31
N ASP A 26 18.69 -5.61 0.22
CA ASP A 26 19.20 -4.62 1.16
C ASP A 26 18.42 -3.29 1.00
N PRO A 27 17.82 -2.75 2.09
CA PRO A 27 17.13 -1.47 2.04
C PRO A 27 17.97 -0.30 1.49
N ALA A 28 19.27 -0.26 1.78
CA ALA A 28 20.15 0.80 1.30
C ALA A 28 20.39 0.70 -0.22
N GLU A 29 20.54 -0.52 -0.73
CA GLU A 29 20.63 -0.78 -2.17
C GLU A 29 19.32 -0.44 -2.88
N GLY A 30 18.18 -0.74 -2.26
CA GLY A 30 16.86 -0.38 -2.76
C GLY A 30 16.70 1.14 -2.94
N VAL A 31 17.16 1.93 -1.95
CA VAL A 31 17.16 3.40 -2.04
C VAL A 31 18.08 3.88 -3.16
N ALA A 32 19.31 3.35 -3.26
CA ALA A 32 20.26 3.75 -4.30
C ALA A 32 19.72 3.48 -5.71
N LEU A 33 19.10 2.31 -5.93
CA LEU A 33 18.49 1.96 -7.21
C LEU A 33 17.27 2.83 -7.53
N ALA A 34 16.41 3.12 -6.55
CA ALA A 34 15.26 3.98 -6.75
C ALA A 34 15.68 5.42 -7.09
N GLN A 35 16.73 5.92 -6.43
CA GLN A 35 17.31 7.23 -6.69
C GLN A 35 17.90 7.29 -8.11
N ALA A 36 18.67 6.28 -8.52
CA ALA A 36 19.22 6.22 -9.88
C ALA A 36 18.12 6.12 -10.95
N ALA A 37 17.04 5.38 -10.68
CA ALA A 37 15.89 5.30 -11.59
C ALA A 37 15.18 6.66 -11.74
N LEU A 38 15.07 7.41 -10.65
CA LEU A 38 14.49 8.75 -10.65
C LEU A 38 15.39 9.76 -11.38
N GLU A 39 16.71 9.70 -11.20
CA GLU A 39 17.66 10.56 -11.92
C GLU A 39 17.67 10.26 -13.43
N ALA A 40 17.56 8.99 -13.80
CA ALA A 40 17.39 8.57 -15.19
C ALA A 40 16.03 9.04 -15.77
N ALA A 41 15.00 9.15 -14.92
CA ALA A 41 13.73 9.78 -15.24
C ALA A 41 13.89 11.31 -15.29
N GLY A 42 14.54 11.79 -16.34
CA GLY A 42 14.78 13.22 -16.57
C GLY A 42 13.49 14.05 -16.75
N PRO A 43 13.61 15.38 -16.93
CA PRO A 43 12.48 16.31 -16.97
C PRO A 43 11.50 16.08 -18.12
N HIS A 44 11.92 15.39 -19.18
CA HIS A 44 11.08 15.02 -20.32
C HIS A 44 10.25 13.74 -20.09
N THR A 45 10.43 13.08 -18.94
CA THR A 45 9.65 11.90 -18.58
C THR A 45 8.19 12.30 -18.32
N PRO A 46 7.19 11.53 -18.81
CA PRO A 46 5.78 11.79 -18.54
C PRO A 46 5.48 11.96 -17.05
N ALA A 47 4.53 12.83 -16.73
CA ALA A 47 4.16 13.19 -15.36
C ALA A 47 3.84 11.95 -14.50
N ARG A 48 3.02 11.03 -15.04
CA ARG A 48 2.70 9.76 -14.38
C ARG A 48 3.91 8.84 -14.15
N ALA A 49 4.84 8.76 -15.10
CA ALA A 49 6.05 7.96 -14.95
C ALA A 49 6.97 8.53 -13.87
N ARG A 50 7.10 9.87 -13.80
CA ARG A 50 7.82 10.56 -12.73
C ARG A 50 7.18 10.35 -11.36
N ALA A 51 5.84 10.46 -11.28
CA ALA A 51 5.11 10.20 -10.05
C ALA A 51 5.37 8.78 -9.53
N LEU A 52 5.36 7.78 -10.42
CA LEU A 52 5.68 6.41 -10.06
C LEU A 52 7.13 6.22 -9.59
N ALA A 53 8.11 6.90 -10.21
CA ALA A 53 9.50 6.84 -9.78
C ALA A 53 9.68 7.41 -8.36
N TRP A 54 9.06 8.56 -8.08
CA TRP A 54 9.04 9.15 -6.75
C TRP A 54 8.36 8.25 -5.71
N ASP A 55 7.25 7.62 -6.06
CA ASP A 55 6.60 6.64 -5.18
C ASP A 55 7.54 5.46 -4.84
N ARG A 56 8.26 4.90 -5.82
CA ARG A 56 9.19 3.79 -5.53
C ARG A 56 10.34 4.24 -4.63
N LEU A 57 10.82 5.46 -4.78
CA LEU A 57 11.81 6.04 -3.88
C LEU A 57 11.22 6.23 -2.47
N ALA A 58 9.98 6.72 -2.36
CA ALA A 58 9.29 6.82 -1.08
C ALA A 58 9.19 5.44 -0.40
N TRP A 59 8.78 4.41 -1.14
CA TRP A 59 8.70 3.05 -0.61
C TRP A 59 10.08 2.50 -0.16
N ALA A 60 11.14 2.79 -0.91
CA ALA A 60 12.50 2.42 -0.52
C ALA A 60 12.90 3.07 0.82
N HIS A 61 12.59 4.36 1.00
CA HIS A 61 12.82 5.08 2.26
C HIS A 61 11.97 4.54 3.42
N VAL A 62 10.71 4.15 3.17
CA VAL A 62 9.89 3.45 4.18
C VAL A 62 10.61 2.18 4.65
N ARG A 63 11.15 1.41 3.70
CA ARG A 63 11.84 0.14 3.98
C ARG A 63 13.20 0.33 4.67
N SER A 64 13.88 1.45 4.45
CA SER A 64 15.11 1.82 5.16
C SER A 64 14.87 2.50 6.51
N GLY A 65 13.61 2.83 6.84
CA GLY A 65 13.25 3.51 8.09
C GLY A 65 13.39 5.03 8.07
N ASP A 66 13.66 5.65 6.92
CA ASP A 66 13.75 7.10 6.79
C ASP A 66 12.37 7.72 6.52
N ALA A 67 11.63 7.96 7.60
CA ALA A 67 10.28 8.52 7.52
C ALA A 67 10.25 9.94 6.91
N ARG A 68 11.32 10.73 7.08
CA ARG A 68 11.37 12.10 6.56
C ARG A 68 11.55 12.09 5.05
N ALA A 69 12.53 11.31 4.56
CA ALA A 69 12.78 11.17 3.14
C ALA A 69 11.59 10.52 2.43
N ALA A 70 10.96 9.50 3.04
CA ALA A 70 9.74 8.90 2.51
C ALA A 70 8.62 9.92 2.35
N THR A 71 8.34 10.73 3.38
CA THR A 71 7.28 11.75 3.32
C THR A 71 7.57 12.82 2.26
N SER A 72 8.84 13.22 2.12
CA SER A 72 9.24 14.17 1.08
C SER A 72 8.99 13.60 -0.32
N ALA A 73 9.41 12.35 -0.56
CA ALA A 73 9.24 11.69 -1.85
C ALA A 73 7.76 11.45 -2.21
N LEU A 74 6.90 11.17 -1.23
CA LEU A 74 5.43 11.12 -1.45
C LEU A 74 4.87 12.47 -1.91
N GLY A 75 5.33 13.57 -1.31
CA GLY A 75 4.95 14.92 -1.74
C GLY A 75 5.34 15.20 -3.19
N GLU A 76 6.57 14.86 -3.57
CA GLU A 76 7.06 15.00 -4.95
C GLU A 76 6.29 14.12 -5.95
N ALA A 77 5.90 12.91 -5.53
CA ALA A 77 5.05 12.04 -6.35
C ALA A 77 3.70 12.71 -6.65
N GLY A 78 3.06 13.30 -5.64
CA GLY A 78 1.81 14.05 -5.79
C GLY A 78 1.97 15.28 -6.67
N THR A 79 3.05 16.06 -6.49
CA THR A 79 3.36 17.22 -7.34
C THR A 79 3.61 16.81 -8.79
N ALA A 80 4.34 15.73 -9.03
CA ALA A 80 4.57 15.21 -10.37
C ALA A 80 3.26 14.78 -11.04
N LEU A 81 2.37 14.09 -10.32
CA LEU A 81 1.08 13.68 -10.86
C LEU A 81 0.17 14.87 -11.17
N ALA A 82 0.16 15.91 -10.34
CA ALA A 82 -0.63 17.13 -10.57
C ALA A 82 -0.20 17.93 -11.82
N GLN A 83 0.99 17.68 -12.36
CA GLN A 83 1.45 18.25 -13.63
C GLN A 83 0.91 17.49 -14.87
N HIS A 84 0.14 16.43 -14.66
CA HIS A 84 -0.53 15.70 -15.74
C HIS A 84 -1.63 16.57 -16.38
N GLY A 85 -1.53 16.84 -17.69
CA GLY A 85 -2.33 17.90 -18.34
C GLY A 85 -2.83 17.64 -19.76
N GLY A 86 -2.78 16.43 -20.32
CA GLY A 86 -3.30 16.17 -21.67
C GLY A 86 -2.94 14.83 -22.30
N GLU A 87 -3.66 14.47 -23.38
CA GLU A 87 -3.88 13.11 -23.95
C GLU A 87 -2.66 12.35 -24.51
N ASP A 88 -1.44 12.89 -24.45
CA ASP A 88 -0.24 12.30 -25.09
C ASP A 88 0.71 11.57 -24.13
N GLU A 89 0.18 10.93 -23.08
CA GLU A 89 1.03 10.06 -22.27
C GLU A 89 1.13 8.65 -22.86
N PRO A 90 2.33 8.03 -22.82
CA PRO A 90 2.50 6.67 -23.32
C PRO A 90 1.56 5.68 -22.62
N GLY A 91 0.98 4.75 -23.39
CA GLY A 91 0.06 3.76 -22.85
C GLY A 91 0.62 3.00 -21.64
N TYR A 92 1.92 2.76 -21.51
CA TYR A 92 2.46 2.01 -20.37
C TYR A 92 2.22 2.66 -18.99
N VAL A 93 1.88 3.97 -18.92
CA VAL A 93 1.53 4.67 -17.66
C VAL A 93 0.03 4.92 -17.47
N TYR A 94 -0.84 4.42 -18.37
CA TYR A 94 -2.29 4.70 -18.30
C TYR A 94 -2.92 4.36 -16.93
N TRP A 95 -2.34 3.40 -16.23
CA TRP A 95 -2.83 2.88 -14.95
C TRP A 95 -2.39 3.69 -13.73
N VAL A 96 -1.41 4.59 -13.86
CA VAL A 96 -0.93 5.42 -12.74
C VAL A 96 -1.85 6.64 -12.62
N ASP A 97 -2.98 6.47 -11.97
CA ASP A 97 -3.92 7.56 -11.70
C ASP A 97 -3.83 8.03 -10.24
N GLU A 98 -4.63 9.04 -9.92
CA GLU A 98 -4.70 9.60 -8.57
C GLU A 98 -5.10 8.54 -7.53
N ARG A 99 -5.93 7.57 -7.90
CA ARG A 99 -6.43 6.53 -6.98
C ARG A 99 -5.31 5.55 -6.64
N GLU A 100 -4.56 5.11 -7.63
CA GLU A 100 -3.41 4.23 -7.41
C GLU A 100 -2.35 4.92 -6.56
N LEU A 101 -2.03 6.18 -6.84
CA LEU A 101 -1.05 6.91 -6.03
C LEU A 101 -1.53 7.11 -4.58
N GLN A 102 -2.81 7.39 -4.37
CA GLN A 102 -3.41 7.49 -3.03
C GLN A 102 -3.31 6.17 -2.24
N VAL A 103 -3.50 5.02 -2.89
CA VAL A 103 -3.32 3.71 -2.27
C VAL A 103 -1.87 3.49 -1.84
N MET A 104 -0.91 3.86 -2.69
CA MET A 104 0.52 3.69 -2.41
C MET A 104 0.98 4.63 -1.29
N GLU A 105 0.49 5.87 -1.29
CA GLU A 105 0.71 6.85 -0.21
C GLU A 105 0.13 6.34 1.12
N ALA A 106 -1.12 5.87 1.11
CA ALA A 106 -1.77 5.26 2.27
C ALA A 106 -0.98 4.09 2.86
N ARG A 107 -0.46 3.21 1.99
CA ARG A 107 0.42 2.11 2.40
C ARG A 107 1.67 2.64 3.08
N ALA A 108 2.34 3.62 2.47
CA ALA A 108 3.56 4.20 3.02
C ALA A 108 3.31 4.78 4.43
N TYR A 109 2.26 5.58 4.61
CA TYR A 109 1.91 6.11 5.93
C TYR A 109 1.53 5.03 6.95
N THR A 110 0.89 3.95 6.51
CA THR A 110 0.57 2.80 7.39
C THR A 110 1.85 2.17 7.94
N GLU A 111 2.81 1.89 7.07
CA GLU A 111 4.07 1.23 7.45
C GLU A 111 4.98 2.18 8.26
N LEU A 112 4.91 3.49 8.02
CA LEU A 112 5.56 4.54 8.82
C LEU A 112 4.87 4.83 10.17
N ARG A 113 3.78 4.13 10.50
CA ARG A 113 2.95 4.38 11.69
C ARG A 113 2.50 5.85 11.80
N ARG A 114 1.93 6.37 10.71
CA ARG A 114 1.30 7.69 10.63
C ARG A 114 -0.22 7.53 10.44
N PRO A 115 -0.93 7.00 11.45
CA PRO A 115 -2.33 6.58 11.32
C PRO A 115 -3.26 7.73 10.92
N LEU A 116 -3.04 8.94 11.43
CA LEU A 116 -3.85 10.13 11.11
C LEU A 116 -3.76 10.57 9.65
N ARG A 117 -2.74 10.12 8.91
CA ARG A 117 -2.63 10.32 7.45
C ARG A 117 -3.16 9.11 6.68
N ALA A 118 -2.88 7.90 7.15
CA ALA A 118 -3.27 6.66 6.48
C ALA A 118 -4.77 6.39 6.51
N VAL A 119 -5.44 6.56 7.67
CA VAL A 119 -6.86 6.20 7.85
C VAL A 119 -7.78 6.97 6.89
N PRO A 120 -7.70 8.31 6.76
CA PRO A 120 -8.55 9.04 5.82
C PRO A 120 -8.39 8.59 4.37
N LEU A 121 -7.14 8.39 3.92
CA LEU A 121 -6.83 7.94 2.55
C LEU A 121 -7.41 6.54 2.28
N LEU A 122 -7.19 5.59 3.19
CA LEU A 122 -7.70 4.23 3.05
C LEU A 122 -9.22 4.18 3.08
N THR A 123 -9.84 5.01 3.92
CA THR A 123 -11.30 5.11 4.01
C THR A 123 -11.90 5.63 2.72
N ASP A 124 -11.33 6.70 2.17
CA ASP A 124 -11.77 7.29 0.90
C ASP A 124 -11.59 6.31 -0.26
N VAL A 125 -10.41 5.69 -0.39
CA VAL A 125 -10.15 4.62 -1.37
C VAL A 125 -11.19 3.52 -1.25
N LEU A 126 -11.36 2.92 -0.06
CA LEU A 126 -12.27 1.80 0.14
C LEU A 126 -13.76 2.15 -0.08
N SER A 127 -14.14 3.42 0.02
CA SER A 127 -15.51 3.87 -0.27
C SER A 127 -15.85 3.86 -1.77
N ARG A 128 -14.82 3.86 -2.64
CA ARG A 128 -14.95 3.98 -4.10
C ARG A 128 -14.73 2.65 -4.83
N TYR A 129 -14.28 1.60 -4.12
CA TYR A 129 -14.02 0.30 -4.73
C TYR A 129 -15.25 -0.60 -4.76
N ASP A 130 -15.51 -1.19 -5.92
CA ASP A 130 -16.56 -2.19 -6.11
C ASP A 130 -16.10 -3.58 -5.61
N ALA A 131 -17.03 -4.36 -5.07
CA ALA A 131 -16.81 -5.67 -4.45
C ALA A 131 -16.24 -6.73 -5.41
N THR A 132 -16.26 -6.45 -6.72
CA THR A 132 -15.68 -7.28 -7.78
C THR A 132 -14.15 -7.46 -7.67
N HIS A 133 -13.47 -6.64 -6.86
CA HIS A 133 -12.01 -6.68 -6.65
C HIS A 133 -11.61 -7.23 -5.26
N ALA A 134 -12.19 -8.36 -4.86
CA ALA A 134 -12.05 -8.94 -3.51
C ALA A 134 -10.60 -9.07 -3.00
N ARG A 135 -9.64 -9.45 -3.86
CA ARG A 135 -8.21 -9.58 -3.48
C ARG A 135 -7.56 -8.25 -3.10
N GLU A 136 -7.83 -7.20 -3.87
CA GLU A 136 -7.26 -5.87 -3.66
C GLU A 136 -7.92 -5.21 -2.45
N LEU A 137 -9.25 -5.34 -2.35
CA LEU A 137 -10.01 -4.91 -1.18
C LEU A 137 -9.47 -5.55 0.12
N ALA A 138 -9.23 -6.87 0.13
CA ALA A 138 -8.65 -7.54 1.28
C ALA A 138 -7.26 -6.99 1.66
N LEU A 139 -6.43 -6.66 0.66
CA LEU A 139 -5.13 -6.05 0.91
C LEU A 139 -5.25 -4.65 1.54
N TYR A 140 -6.13 -3.80 1.00
CA TYR A 140 -6.32 -2.43 1.51
C TYR A 140 -6.97 -2.41 2.89
N LEU A 141 -7.94 -3.30 3.14
CA LEU A 141 -8.51 -3.51 4.47
C LEU A 141 -7.45 -3.96 5.47
N SER A 142 -6.44 -4.72 5.04
CA SER A 142 -5.32 -5.10 5.90
C SER A 142 -4.48 -3.90 6.33
N TRP A 143 -4.31 -2.88 5.48
CA TRP A 143 -3.63 -1.65 5.85
C TRP A 143 -4.52 -0.79 6.74
N LEU A 144 -5.83 -0.72 6.44
CA LEU A 144 -6.77 0.06 7.24
C LEU A 144 -6.87 -0.48 8.66
N ALA A 145 -6.97 -1.80 8.83
CA ALA A 145 -6.99 -2.43 10.15
C ALA A 145 -5.73 -2.13 10.97
N VAL A 146 -4.55 -2.15 10.33
CA VAL A 146 -3.29 -1.78 11.00
C VAL A 146 -3.29 -0.29 11.37
N ALA A 147 -3.68 0.58 10.44
CA ALA A 147 -3.70 2.02 10.68
C ALA A 147 -4.69 2.42 11.78
N LEU A 148 -5.88 1.80 11.83
CA LEU A 148 -6.87 2.01 12.89
C LEU A 148 -6.38 1.51 14.25
N ALA A 149 -5.75 0.34 14.30
CA ALA A 149 -5.14 -0.16 15.53
C ALA A 149 -4.05 0.80 16.04
N ASP A 150 -3.19 1.30 15.15
CA ASP A 150 -2.15 2.29 15.49
C ASP A 150 -2.74 3.68 15.83
N ALA A 151 -3.98 3.97 15.39
CA ALA A 151 -4.76 5.16 15.78
C ALA A 151 -5.44 5.01 17.15
N ASN A 152 -5.31 3.86 17.81
CA ASN A 152 -6.05 3.51 19.02
C ASN A 152 -7.59 3.42 18.81
N GLU A 153 -8.00 2.95 17.62
CA GLU A 153 -9.39 2.64 17.24
C GLU A 153 -9.59 1.12 17.02
N PRO A 154 -9.38 0.28 18.05
CA PRO A 154 -9.31 -1.17 17.90
C PRO A 154 -10.65 -1.82 17.51
N GLU A 155 -11.80 -1.22 17.86
CA GLU A 155 -13.13 -1.69 17.45
C GLU A 155 -13.32 -1.58 15.93
N GLU A 156 -12.98 -0.43 15.36
CA GLU A 156 -13.03 -0.22 13.91
C GLU A 156 -11.96 -1.06 13.20
N ALA A 157 -10.78 -1.20 13.79
CA ALA A 157 -9.74 -2.09 13.29
C ALA A 157 -10.22 -3.55 13.20
N ALA A 158 -10.96 -4.03 14.21
CA ALA A 158 -11.55 -5.37 14.20
C ALA A 158 -12.61 -5.54 13.11
N LYS A 159 -13.44 -4.51 12.85
CA LYS A 159 -14.41 -4.54 11.75
C LYS A 159 -13.72 -4.62 10.38
N ALA A 160 -12.71 -3.78 10.15
CA ALA A 160 -11.93 -3.80 8.92
C ALA A 160 -11.22 -5.16 8.72
N ALA A 161 -10.62 -5.70 9.79
CA ALA A 161 -9.98 -7.02 9.77
C ALA A 161 -10.99 -8.14 9.49
N GLY A 162 -12.18 -8.09 10.08
CA GLY A 162 -13.26 -9.04 9.79
C GLY A 162 -13.59 -9.10 8.29
N ARG A 163 -13.86 -7.93 7.68
CA ARG A 163 -14.12 -7.83 6.24
C ARG A 163 -12.95 -8.32 5.39
N MET A 164 -11.71 -8.04 5.80
CA MET A 164 -10.52 -8.58 5.13
C MET A 164 -10.56 -10.11 5.10
N PHE A 165 -10.78 -10.76 6.24
CA PHE A 165 -10.81 -12.22 6.31
C PHE A 165 -11.95 -12.83 5.52
N ASP A 166 -13.14 -12.21 5.55
CA ASP A 166 -14.31 -12.66 4.79
C ASP A 166 -14.04 -12.60 3.28
N LEU A 167 -13.38 -11.55 2.78
CA LEU A 167 -12.99 -11.47 1.36
C LEU A 167 -11.83 -12.41 0.99
N SER A 168 -11.08 -12.90 1.98
CA SER A 168 -9.91 -13.74 1.77
C SER A 168 -10.21 -15.23 1.81
N SER A 169 -11.37 -15.65 2.32
CA SER A 169 -11.75 -17.06 2.45
C SER A 169 -11.76 -17.78 1.11
N ASP A 170 -12.28 -17.11 0.09
CA ASP A 170 -12.52 -17.71 -1.23
C ASP A 170 -11.33 -17.53 -2.17
N VAL A 171 -10.33 -16.73 -1.75
CA VAL A 171 -9.25 -16.26 -2.63
C VAL A 171 -7.88 -16.29 -1.97
N ALA A 172 -7.67 -17.26 -1.07
CA ALA A 172 -6.47 -17.41 -0.27
C ALA A 172 -5.19 -17.33 -1.12
N SER A 173 -4.33 -16.37 -0.76
CA SER A 173 -2.99 -16.17 -1.31
C SER A 173 -2.00 -16.08 -0.16
N GLU A 174 -0.75 -16.50 -0.39
CA GLU A 174 0.34 -16.35 0.59
C GLU A 174 0.47 -14.90 1.07
N ARG A 175 0.29 -13.93 0.16
CA ARG A 175 0.34 -12.50 0.49
C ARG A 175 -0.76 -12.10 1.46
N THR A 176 -1.99 -12.52 1.20
CA THR A 176 -3.14 -12.20 2.06
C THR A 176 -3.04 -12.90 3.41
N ALA A 177 -2.54 -14.14 3.44
CA ALA A 177 -2.24 -14.87 4.67
C ALA A 177 -1.15 -14.17 5.50
N HIS A 178 -0.09 -13.68 4.86
CA HIS A 178 0.95 -12.89 5.53
C HIS A 178 0.36 -11.61 6.13
N ARG A 179 -0.42 -10.86 5.36
CA ARG A 179 -1.10 -9.65 5.87
C ARG A 179 -2.05 -9.97 7.03
N GLY A 180 -2.77 -11.09 6.97
CA GLY A 180 -3.63 -11.54 8.07
C GLY A 180 -2.86 -11.72 9.37
N ARG A 181 -1.66 -12.32 9.32
CA ARG A 181 -0.77 -12.45 10.49
C ARG A 181 -0.34 -11.08 11.05
N VAL A 182 -0.02 -10.12 10.18
CA VAL A 182 0.35 -8.75 10.58
C VAL A 182 -0.82 -8.06 11.31
N VAL A 183 -2.02 -8.13 10.74
CA VAL A 183 -3.24 -7.55 11.34
C VAL A 183 -3.53 -8.17 12.70
N LEU A 184 -3.51 -9.51 12.80
CA LEU A 184 -3.76 -10.20 14.06
C LEU A 184 -2.75 -9.80 15.14
N LYS A 185 -1.46 -9.69 14.80
CA LYS A 185 -0.43 -9.24 15.73
C LYS A 185 -0.72 -7.83 16.28
N ARG A 186 -1.30 -6.92 15.47
CA ARG A 186 -1.70 -5.58 15.91
C ARG A 186 -2.95 -5.57 16.78
N LEU A 187 -3.85 -6.54 16.61
CA LEU A 187 -5.07 -6.64 17.39
C LEU A 187 -4.91 -7.41 18.71
N VAL A 188 -3.90 -8.28 18.84
CA VAL A 188 -3.65 -9.07 20.06
C VAL A 188 -3.59 -8.23 21.36
N PRO A 189 -2.97 -7.03 21.39
CA PRO A 189 -2.98 -6.18 22.59
C PRO A 189 -4.38 -5.77 23.06
N TYR A 190 -5.37 -5.78 22.16
CA TYR A 190 -6.75 -5.36 22.40
C TYR A 190 -7.71 -6.55 22.59
N ARG A 191 -7.20 -7.76 22.80
CA ARG A 191 -7.99 -9.02 22.88
C ARG A 191 -9.11 -9.04 23.92
N ASP A 192 -9.06 -8.15 24.91
CA ASP A 192 -10.06 -8.07 25.97
C ASP A 192 -11.26 -7.19 25.56
N LEU A 193 -11.16 -6.41 24.49
CA LEU A 193 -12.32 -5.69 23.93
C LEU A 193 -13.28 -6.67 23.24
N PRO A 194 -14.61 -6.51 23.43
CA PRO A 194 -15.60 -7.46 22.90
C PRO A 194 -15.45 -7.75 21.40
N GLN A 195 -15.33 -6.71 20.58
CA GLN A 195 -15.27 -6.78 19.12
C GLN A 195 -14.01 -7.52 18.65
N VAL A 196 -12.87 -7.23 19.28
CA VAL A 196 -11.58 -7.88 18.97
C VAL A 196 -11.63 -9.34 19.41
N ARG A 197 -12.15 -9.61 20.61
CA ARG A 197 -12.29 -10.96 21.17
C ARG A 197 -13.17 -11.85 20.28
N GLU A 198 -14.30 -11.32 19.83
CA GLU A 198 -15.21 -11.99 18.93
C GLU A 198 -14.51 -12.38 17.62
N LEU A 199 -13.83 -11.43 16.98
CA LEU A 199 -13.05 -11.67 15.78
C LEU A 199 -11.99 -12.76 15.99
N LEU A 200 -11.16 -12.65 17.04
CA LEU A 200 -10.09 -13.60 17.32
C LEU A 200 -10.65 -15.01 17.62
N THR A 201 -11.81 -15.09 18.28
CA THR A 201 -12.49 -16.37 18.55
C THR A 201 -13.03 -16.99 17.27
N ARG A 202 -13.67 -16.18 16.42
CA ARG A 202 -14.19 -16.60 15.11
C ARG A 202 -13.10 -17.21 14.23
N LEU A 203 -11.93 -16.58 14.17
CA LEU A 203 -10.80 -17.02 13.33
C LEU A 203 -10.04 -18.25 13.87
N ARG A 204 -10.23 -18.63 15.14
CA ARG A 204 -9.61 -19.83 15.73
C ARG A 204 -10.41 -21.10 15.47
N ARG A 205 -11.69 -20.99 15.09
CA ARG A 205 -12.52 -22.16 14.79
C ARG A 205 -12.10 -22.70 13.43
N PRO A 206 -11.77 -23.99 13.30
CA PRO A 206 -11.56 -24.60 11.99
C PRO A 206 -12.86 -24.47 11.18
N GLN A 207 -12.73 -23.99 9.94
CA GLN A 207 -13.77 -24.05 8.92
C GLN A 207 -13.86 -25.46 8.36
#